data_AF-A0A7S3QLK0-F1
#
_entry.id   AF-A0A7S3QLK0-F1
#
_cell.length_a   1.000
_cell.length_b   1.000
_cell.length_c   1.000
_cell.angle_alpha   90.00
_cell.angle_beta   90.00
_cell.angle_gamma   90.00
#
_symmetry.space_group_name_H-M   'P 1'
#
loop_
_entity.id
_entity.type
_entity.pdbx_description
1 polymer ?
#
loop_
_entity_poly.entity_id
_entity_poly.type
_entity_poly.pdbx_seq_one_letter_code
_entity_poly.pdbx_strand_id
1 'polypeptide(L)'
;ATIPECFEMARVTGLSISQVAYKAQMSRTWSLLLRCARRSNYVIGGKQEQGQLTESPFLLHPVESGTAALYSSPVAVLDFASLYPSIYRAHNLCYTTLVVPEDIEHVGMDNVVRSPSGHYFAMPHLQQGILPSILAALVTARTRTRAALDALPSNSSGAA
;
A
#
# COMPACT_ATOMS: atom_id res chain seq x y z
N ALA A 1 8.64 -4.95 18.40
CA ALA A 1 7.19 -5.20 18.41
C ALA A 1 6.82 -5.80 19.75
N THR A 2 5.88 -5.20 20.45
CA THR A 2 5.37 -5.77 21.70
C THR A 2 4.55 -7.04 21.41
N ILE A 3 4.37 -7.92 22.40
CA ILE A 3 3.56 -9.14 22.23
C ILE A 3 2.14 -8.81 21.71
N PRO A 4 1.42 -7.81 22.25
CA PRO A 4 0.11 -7.41 21.74
C PRO A 4 0.11 -6.95 20.28
N GLU A 5 1.13 -6.19 19.84
CA GLU A 5 1.27 -5.78 18.44
C GLU A 5 1.45 -6.99 17.51
N CYS A 6 2.24 -7.98 17.94
CA CYS A 6 2.42 -9.22 17.19
C CYS A 6 1.10 -9.99 17.04
N PHE A 7 0.27 -10.03 18.09
CA PHE A 7 -1.06 -10.64 18.04
C PHE A 7 -1.98 -9.91 17.06
N GLU A 8 -2.06 -8.58 17.11
CA GLU A 8 -2.91 -7.81 16.19
C GLU A 8 -2.42 -7.93 14.74
N MET A 9 -1.11 -7.88 14.52
CA MET A 9 -0.53 -8.09 13.19
C MET A 9 -0.81 -9.51 12.66
N ALA A 10 -0.75 -10.53 13.52
CA ALA A 10 -1.11 -11.91 13.16
C ALA A 10 -2.59 -12.01 12.77
N ARG A 11 -3.50 -11.36 13.51
CA ARG A 11 -4.94 -11.31 13.20
C ARG A 11 -5.21 -10.65 11.85
N VAL A 12 -4.52 -9.54 11.56
CA VAL A 12 -4.68 -8.81 10.29
C VAL A 12 -4.12 -9.60 9.11
N THR A 13 -2.92 -10.17 9.25
CA THR A 13 -2.21 -10.84 8.14
C THR A 13 -2.58 -12.31 7.96
N GLY A 14 -3.20 -12.95 8.95
CA GLY A 14 -3.53 -14.37 8.94
C GLY A 14 -2.32 -15.30 9.07
N LEU A 15 -1.21 -14.82 9.63
CA LEU A 15 0.03 -15.56 9.86
C LEU A 15 0.13 -16.03 11.33
N SER A 16 0.99 -17.01 11.61
CA SER A 16 1.31 -17.35 13.00
C SER A 16 2.13 -16.24 13.67
N ILE A 17 2.12 -16.19 15.00
CA ILE A 17 2.90 -15.23 15.78
C ILE A 17 4.40 -15.38 15.47
N SER A 18 4.89 -16.63 15.38
CA SER A 18 6.27 -16.92 15.00
C SER A 18 6.60 -16.39 13.59
N GLN A 19 5.69 -16.53 12.63
CA GLN A 19 5.90 -15.98 11.29
C GLN A 19 5.89 -14.45 11.30
N VAL A 20 5.02 -13.81 12.06
CA VAL A 20 5.00 -12.35 12.20
C VAL A 20 6.27 -11.83 12.86
N ALA A 21 6.80 -12.54 13.85
CA ALA A 21 8.00 -12.14 14.59
C ALA A 21 9.30 -12.35 13.81
N TYR A 22 9.43 -13.48 13.11
CA TYR A 22 10.69 -13.90 12.51
C TYR A 22 10.76 -13.80 10.98
N LYS A 23 9.62 -13.72 10.27
CA LYS A 23 9.63 -13.59 8.79
C LYS A 23 9.57 -12.14 8.34
N ALA A 24 10.15 -11.91 7.16
CA ALA A 24 10.18 -10.62 6.49
C ALA A 24 8.79 -10.19 5.95
N GLN A 25 8.72 -8.90 5.60
CA GLN A 25 7.50 -8.24 5.13
C GLN A 25 6.80 -8.94 3.96
N MET A 26 7.55 -9.52 3.02
CA MET A 26 6.99 -10.22 1.87
C MET A 26 6.02 -11.35 2.27
N SER A 27 6.31 -12.08 3.37
CA SER A 27 5.41 -13.14 3.84
C SER A 27 4.02 -12.61 4.22
N ARG A 28 3.94 -11.39 4.74
CA ARG A 28 2.68 -10.73 5.13
C ARG A 28 1.90 -10.31 3.88
N THR A 29 2.59 -9.69 2.92
CA THR A 29 2.01 -9.29 1.64
C THR A 29 1.46 -10.49 0.88
N TRP A 30 2.23 -11.57 0.77
CA TRP A 30 1.80 -12.80 0.12
C TRP A 30 0.60 -13.45 0.82
N SER A 31 0.58 -13.49 2.14
CA SER A 31 -0.56 -14.02 2.90
C SER A 31 -1.86 -13.27 2.59
N LEU A 32 -1.82 -11.93 2.62
CA LEU A 32 -2.97 -11.10 2.31
C LEU A 32 -3.42 -11.26 0.85
N LEU A 33 -2.47 -11.28 -0.08
CA LEU A 33 -2.74 -11.42 -1.51
C LEU A 33 -3.39 -12.77 -1.82
N LEU A 34 -2.82 -13.88 -1.34
CA LEU A 34 -3.35 -15.24 -1.54
C LEU A 34 -4.74 -15.40 -0.95
N ARG A 35 -4.98 -14.88 0.26
CA ARG A 35 -6.29 -14.94 0.91
C ARG A 35 -7.36 -14.16 0.13
N CYS A 36 -7.01 -12.98 -0.37
CA CYS A 36 -7.97 -12.17 -1.13
C CYS A 36 -8.18 -12.73 -2.54
N ALA A 37 -7.12 -13.23 -3.20
CA ALA A 37 -7.24 -13.93 -4.48
C ALA A 37 -8.19 -15.12 -4.38
N ARG A 38 -8.05 -15.97 -3.35
CA ARG A 38 -8.96 -17.10 -3.12
C ARG A 38 -10.42 -16.65 -2.95
N ARG A 39 -10.68 -15.58 -2.20
CA ARG A 39 -12.04 -15.06 -1.98
C ARG A 39 -12.69 -14.52 -3.24
N SER A 40 -11.87 -14.00 -4.16
CA SER A 40 -12.30 -13.47 -5.44
C SER A 40 -12.16 -14.49 -6.58
N ASN A 41 -11.97 -15.79 -6.28
CA ASN A 41 -11.82 -16.88 -7.25
C ASN A 41 -10.66 -16.70 -8.26
N TYR A 42 -9.58 -16.03 -7.86
CA TYR A 42 -8.35 -15.94 -8.65
C TYR A 42 -7.32 -16.98 -8.23
N VAL A 43 -6.59 -17.47 -9.22
CA VAL A 43 -5.37 -18.25 -9.03
C VAL A 43 -4.19 -17.34 -9.34
N ILE A 44 -3.20 -17.30 -8.45
CA ILE A 44 -1.97 -16.54 -8.70
C ILE A 44 -1.01 -17.45 -9.46
N GLY A 45 -0.87 -17.20 -10.76
CA GLY A 45 0.13 -17.83 -11.62
C GLY A 45 1.33 -16.92 -11.86
N GLY A 46 2.49 -17.51 -12.13
CA GLY A 46 3.68 -16.77 -12.56
C GLY A 46 4.99 -17.43 -12.17
N LYS A 47 6.02 -17.24 -13.00
CA LYS A 47 7.41 -17.50 -12.62
C LYS A 47 7.90 -16.36 -11.74
N GLN A 48 8.73 -16.66 -10.75
CA GLN A 48 9.43 -15.65 -9.98
C GLN A 48 10.54 -15.08 -10.87
N GLU A 49 10.20 -14.08 -11.69
CA GLU A 49 11.18 -13.35 -12.49
C GLU A 49 12.16 -12.67 -11.51
N GLN A 50 13.45 -12.99 -11.62
CA GLN A 50 14.51 -12.23 -10.97
C GLN A 50 14.74 -10.92 -11.75
N GLY A 51 13.69 -10.11 -11.85
CA GLY A 51 13.81 -8.76 -12.37
C GLY A 51 14.55 -7.90 -11.37
N GLN A 52 15.62 -7.25 -11.81
CA GLN A 52 16.23 -6.17 -11.02
C GLN A 52 15.20 -5.04 -10.95
N LEU A 53 14.66 -4.81 -9.76
CA LEU A 53 13.79 -3.67 -9.50
C LEU A 53 14.64 -2.41 -9.60
N THR A 54 14.60 -1.74 -10.75
CA THR A 54 15.20 -0.42 -10.90
C THR A 54 14.24 0.60 -10.29
N GLU A 55 14.31 0.76 -8.97
CA GLU A 55 13.67 1.91 -8.32
C GLU A 55 14.52 3.15 -8.59
N SER A 56 14.02 4.06 -9.42
CA SER A 56 14.48 5.45 -9.41
C SER A 56 13.40 6.26 -8.70
N PRO A 57 13.48 6.41 -7.37
CA PRO A 57 12.61 7.36 -6.70
C PRO A 57 12.91 8.74 -7.28
N PHE A 58 11.88 9.47 -7.67
CA PHE A 58 12.01 10.86 -8.05
C PHE A 58 12.35 11.67 -6.79
N LEU A 59 13.65 11.79 -6.49
CA LEU A 59 14.18 12.56 -5.38
C LEU A 59 14.79 13.83 -5.96
N LEU A 60 14.19 14.98 -5.65
CA LEU A 60 14.83 16.25 -5.94
C LEU A 60 15.75 16.59 -4.76
N HIS A 61 17.06 16.43 -4.94
CA HIS A 61 17.99 16.68 -3.84
C HIS A 61 18.16 18.19 -3.61
N PRO A 62 18.20 18.70 -2.36
CA PRO A 62 18.38 20.13 -2.07
C PRO A 62 19.65 20.74 -2.69
N VAL A 63 20.71 19.93 -2.85
CA VAL A 63 21.95 20.34 -3.52
C VAL A 63 21.75 20.51 -5.04
N GLU A 64 21.01 19.60 -5.68
CA GLU A 64 20.73 19.64 -7.12
C GLU A 64 19.79 20.80 -7.48
N SER A 65 18.90 21.18 -6.55
CA SER A 65 17.98 22.32 -6.70
C SER A 65 18.58 23.66 -6.28
N GLY A 66 19.82 23.71 -5.79
CA GLY A 66 20.46 24.94 -5.32
C GLY A 66 19.80 25.58 -4.09
N THR A 67 19.00 24.81 -3.34
CA THR A 67 18.25 25.26 -2.16
C THR A 67 18.93 24.90 -0.84
N ALA A 68 20.10 24.26 -0.89
CA ALA A 68 20.89 23.93 0.28
C ALA A 68 21.42 25.20 0.98
N ALA A 69 20.84 25.54 2.13
CA ALA A 69 21.22 26.70 2.93
C ALA A 69 20.85 26.49 4.41
N LEU A 70 21.32 27.38 5.28
CA LEU A 70 20.88 27.48 6.67
C LEU A 70 19.59 28.30 6.74
N TYR A 71 18.47 27.67 7.09
CA TYR A 71 17.18 28.34 7.26
C TYR A 71 17.03 28.82 8.71
N SER A 72 17.01 30.13 8.92
CA SER A 72 16.80 30.75 10.25
C SER A 72 15.33 31.00 10.58
N SER A 73 14.43 30.84 9.60
CA SER A 73 12.98 30.95 9.76
C SER A 73 12.32 29.55 9.81
N PRO A 74 11.14 29.42 10.46
CA PRO A 74 10.41 28.15 10.48
C PRO A 74 10.07 27.65 9.07
N VAL A 75 10.30 26.36 8.82
CA VAL A 75 10.00 25.70 7.54
C VAL A 75 8.81 24.77 7.70
N ALA A 76 7.76 24.98 6.89
CA ALA A 76 6.61 24.09 6.85
C ALA A 76 6.91 22.87 5.96
N VAL A 77 6.66 21.66 6.49
CA VAL A 77 6.80 20.41 5.74
C VAL A 77 5.42 19.85 5.43
N LEU A 78 5.16 19.63 4.15
CA LEU A 78 3.90 19.09 3.64
C LEU A 78 4.19 17.68 3.11
N ASP A 79 3.50 16.68 3.66
CA ASP A 79 3.64 15.28 3.24
C ASP A 79 2.27 14.69 2.91
N PHE A 80 2.26 13.73 1.97
CA PHE A 80 1.07 12.98 1.62
C PHE A 80 0.87 11.83 2.61
N ALA A 81 -0.27 11.81 3.29
CA ALA A 81 -0.63 10.69 4.15
C ALA A 81 -0.78 9.39 3.33
N SER A 82 0.22 8.52 3.40
CA SER A 82 0.23 7.23 2.69
C SER A 82 0.15 7.39 1.16
N LEU A 83 1.15 8.07 0.56
CA LEU A 83 1.26 8.34 -0.87
C LEU A 83 0.95 7.11 -1.77
N TYR A 84 1.79 6.07 -1.72
CA TYR A 84 1.63 4.92 -2.63
C TYR A 84 0.32 4.14 -2.45
N PRO A 85 -0.12 3.79 -1.21
CA PRO A 85 -1.44 3.18 -1.02
C PRO A 85 -2.59 4.01 -1.59
N SER A 86 -2.49 5.34 -1.53
CA SER A 86 -3.49 6.24 -2.09
C SER A 86 -3.49 6.20 -3.61
N ILE A 87 -2.32 6.22 -4.25
CA ILE A 87 -2.18 6.07 -5.71
C ILE A 87 -2.78 4.73 -6.19
N TYR A 88 -2.42 3.61 -5.53
CA TYR A 88 -2.94 2.29 -5.90
C TYR A 88 -4.46 2.24 -5.86
N ARG A 89 -5.08 2.84 -4.84
CA ARG A 89 -6.54 2.87 -4.67
C ARG A 89 -7.23 3.82 -5.65
N ALA A 90 -6.69 5.02 -5.85
CA ALA A 90 -7.30 6.04 -6.69
C ALA A 90 -7.36 5.64 -8.16
N HIS A 91 -6.32 4.96 -8.65
CA HIS A 91 -6.21 4.55 -10.06
C HIS A 91 -6.45 3.05 -10.29
N ASN A 92 -7.04 2.36 -9.30
CA ASN A 92 -7.35 0.92 -9.36
C ASN A 92 -6.17 0.05 -9.83
N LEU A 93 -4.96 0.39 -9.41
CA LEU A 93 -3.74 -0.29 -9.86
C LEU A 93 -3.64 -1.67 -9.20
N CYS A 94 -3.80 -2.73 -9.99
CA CYS A 94 -3.76 -4.11 -9.53
C CYS A 94 -3.32 -5.05 -10.66
N TYR A 95 -2.77 -6.21 -10.29
CA TYR A 95 -2.49 -7.30 -11.23
C TYR A 95 -3.75 -7.72 -12.02
N THR A 96 -4.91 -7.74 -11.35
CA THR A 96 -6.19 -8.14 -11.95
C THR A 96 -6.86 -7.06 -12.78
N THR A 97 -6.33 -5.84 -12.82
CA THR A 97 -6.92 -4.72 -13.56
C THR A 97 -5.97 -4.21 -14.63
N LEU A 98 -4.74 -4.70 -14.69
CA LEU A 98 -3.81 -4.43 -15.78
C LEU A 98 -4.39 -4.97 -17.09
N VAL A 99 -4.52 -4.09 -18.07
CA VAL A 99 -5.01 -4.43 -19.41
C VAL A 99 -3.82 -4.50 -20.34
N VAL A 100 -3.66 -5.64 -21.02
CA VAL A 100 -2.65 -5.80 -22.07
C VAL A 100 -3.06 -5.03 -23.31
N PRO A 101 -2.11 -4.48 -24.10
CA PRO A 101 -2.43 -3.64 -25.26
C PRO A 101 -3.43 -4.26 -26.24
N GLU A 102 -3.38 -5.58 -26.42
CA GLU A 102 -4.22 -6.35 -27.33
C GLU A 102 -5.70 -6.36 -26.91
N ASP A 103 -5.98 -6.20 -25.61
CA ASP A 103 -7.34 -6.24 -25.05
C ASP A 103 -7.99 -4.85 -24.93
N ILE A 104 -7.25 -3.76 -25.21
CA ILE A 104 -7.76 -2.39 -25.05
C ILE A 104 -8.97 -2.12 -25.93
N GLU A 105 -8.98 -2.61 -27.17
CA GLU A 105 -10.10 -2.43 -28.09
C GLU A 105 -11.37 -3.12 -27.58
N HIS A 106 -11.23 -4.27 -26.91
CA HIS A 106 -12.34 -5.02 -26.34
C HIS A 106 -12.90 -4.37 -25.07
N VAL A 107 -12.03 -3.82 -24.21
CA VAL A 107 -12.42 -3.14 -22.97
C VAL A 107 -13.00 -1.75 -23.25
N GLY A 108 -12.49 -1.08 -24.29
CA GLY A 108 -12.83 0.29 -24.65
C GLY A 108 -11.98 1.32 -23.92
N MET A 109 -11.55 2.36 -24.65
CA MET A 109 -10.66 3.41 -24.12
C MET A 109 -11.31 4.20 -22.97
N ASP A 110 -12.65 4.34 -23.00
CA ASP A 110 -13.43 5.05 -22.00
C ASP A 110 -13.55 4.30 -20.67
N ASN A 111 -13.05 3.05 -20.61
CA ASN A 111 -13.14 2.17 -19.44
C ASN A 111 -11.78 1.90 -18.78
N VAL A 112 -10.71 2.55 -19.26
CA VAL A 112 -9.34 2.36 -18.76
C VAL A 112 -8.71 3.69 -18.35
N VAL A 113 -7.73 3.59 -17.45
CA VAL A 113 -6.85 4.70 -17.06
C VAL A 113 -5.44 4.39 -17.52
N ARG A 114 -4.81 5.34 -18.22
CA ARG A 114 -3.41 5.24 -18.66
C ARG A 114 -2.47 5.79 -17.60
N SER A 115 -1.47 5.02 -17.20
CA SER A 115 -0.40 5.47 -16.29
C SER A 115 0.60 6.39 -17.01
N PRO A 116 1.39 7.20 -16.27
CA PRO A 116 2.49 7.96 -16.87
C PRO A 116 3.55 7.09 -17.56
N SER A 117 3.72 5.86 -17.10
CA SER A 117 4.59 4.85 -17.74
C SER A 117 4.00 4.22 -19.00
N GLY A 118 2.75 4.53 -19.35
CA GLY A 118 2.11 4.08 -20.58
C GLY A 118 1.31 2.77 -20.49
N HIS A 119 1.11 2.23 -19.29
CA HIS A 119 0.28 1.03 -19.07
C HIS A 119 -1.19 1.40 -18.83
N TYR A 120 -2.10 0.47 -19.11
CA TYR A 120 -3.54 0.67 -18.95
C TYR A 120 -4.12 -0.18 -17.82
N PHE A 121 -5.02 0.41 -17.05
CA PHE A 121 -5.71 -0.26 -15.95
C PHE A 121 -7.23 -0.06 -16.08
N ALA A 122 -8.00 -1.15 -15.96
CA ALA A 122 -9.45 -1.10 -15.98
C ALA A 122 -10.00 -0.30 -14.79
N MET A 123 -11.06 0.48 -15.03
CA MET A 123 -11.71 1.26 -13.98
C MET A 123 -12.48 0.37 -12.97
N PRO A 124 -12.72 0.87 -11.73
CA PRO A 124 -13.37 0.09 -10.68
C PRO A 124 -14.77 -0.43 -11.02
N HIS A 125 -15.54 0.27 -11.87
CA HIS A 125 -16.89 -0.15 -12.24
C HIS A 125 -16.92 -1.41 -13.11
N LEU A 126 -15.85 -1.67 -13.86
CA LEU A 126 -15.68 -2.94 -14.57
C LEU A 126 -15.16 -4.03 -13.64
N GLN A 127 -14.10 -3.73 -12.89
CA GLN A 127 -13.49 -4.70 -12.00
C GLN A 127 -12.75 -4.01 -10.86
N GLN A 128 -13.18 -4.28 -9.63
CA GLN A 128 -12.48 -3.82 -8.45
C GLN A 128 -11.19 -4.63 -8.24
N GLY A 129 -10.04 -3.95 -8.24
CA GLY A 129 -8.75 -4.59 -8.01
C GLY A 129 -8.61 -5.22 -6.61
N ILE A 130 -7.94 -6.37 -6.54
CA ILE A 130 -7.62 -7.05 -5.27
C ILE A 130 -6.72 -6.20 -4.39
N LEU A 131 -5.64 -5.65 -4.95
CA LEU A 131 -4.66 -4.86 -4.20
C LEU A 131 -5.27 -3.58 -3.60
N PRO A 132 -6.04 -2.76 -4.35
CA PRO A 132 -6.82 -1.66 -3.79
C PRO A 132 -7.74 -2.07 -2.63
N SER A 133 -8.38 -3.24 -2.73
CA SER A 133 -9.28 -3.78 -1.70
C SER A 133 -8.52 -4.15 -0.42
N ILE A 134 -7.35 -4.80 -0.55
CA ILE A 134 -6.46 -5.09 0.59
C ILE A 134 -6.04 -3.79 1.27
N LEU A 135 -5.58 -2.80 0.49
CA LEU A 135 -5.12 -1.52 1.02
C LEU A 135 -6.24 -0.75 1.73
N ALA A 136 -7.45 -0.76 1.19
CA ALA A 136 -8.62 -0.14 1.85
C ALA A 136 -8.91 -0.79 3.22
N ALA A 137 -8.83 -2.11 3.31
CA ALA A 137 -9.00 -2.83 4.57
C ALA A 137 -7.90 -2.49 5.58
N LEU A 138 -6.64 -2.41 5.15
CA LEU A 138 -5.50 -2.04 6.00
C LEU A 138 -5.60 -0.59 6.51
N VAL A 139 -5.99 0.36 5.65
CA VAL A 139 -6.21 1.76 6.04
C VAL A 139 -7.35 1.86 7.06
N THR A 140 -8.43 1.11 6.85
CA THR A 140 -9.56 1.05 7.78
C THR A 140 -9.12 0.52 9.15
N ALA A 141 -8.35 -0.58 9.18
CA ALA A 141 -7.80 -1.14 10.41
C ALA A 141 -6.91 -0.13 11.14
N ARG A 142 -5.99 0.53 10.41
CA ARG A 142 -5.11 1.57 10.97
C ARG A 142 -5.90 2.71 11.59
N THR A 143 -6.94 3.18 10.91
CA THR A 143 -7.76 4.31 11.37
C THR A 143 -8.49 3.96 12.66
N ARG A 144 -9.02 2.73 12.78
CA ARG A 144 -9.65 2.24 14.02
C ARG A 144 -8.64 2.18 15.18
N THR A 145 -7.44 1.67 14.93
CA THR A 145 -6.39 1.61 15.95
C THR A 145 -5.99 3.00 16.41
N ARG A 146 -5.82 3.95 15.48
CA ARG A 146 -5.50 5.33 15.82
C ARG A 146 -6.60 5.99 16.65
N ALA A 147 -7.86 5.84 16.26
CA ALA A 147 -8.99 6.35 17.03
C ALA A 147 -9.06 5.74 18.45
N ALA A 148 -8.74 4.45 18.60
CA ALA A 148 -8.66 3.81 19.90
C ALA A 148 -7.50 4.36 20.76
N LEU A 149 -6.35 4.66 20.15
CA LEU A 149 -5.21 5.29 20.83
C LEU A 149 -5.52 6.73 21.26
N ASP A 150 -6.16 7.51 20.40
CA ASP A 150 -6.55 8.90 20.68
C ASP A 150 -7.61 8.99 21.79
N ALA A 151 -8.40 7.93 21.99
CA ALA A 151 -9.41 7.83 23.05
C ALA A 151 -8.85 7.38 24.40
N LEU A 152 -7.59 6.94 24.48
CA LEU A 152 -6.97 6.60 25.76
C LEU A 152 -6.70 7.89 26.55
N PRO A 153 -7.04 7.96 27.85
CA PRO A 153 -6.71 9.12 28.67
C PRO A 153 -5.19 9.30 28.66
N SER A 154 -4.72 10.50 28.30
CA SER A 154 -3.33 10.87 28.51
C SER A 154 -3.03 10.69 30.00
N ASN A 155 -2.11 9.80 30.36
CA ASN A 155 -1.72 9.57 31.76
C ASN A 155 -1.42 10.91 32.45
N SER A 156 -2.41 11.43 33.18
CA SER A 156 -2.20 12.37 34.26
C SER A 156 -1.73 11.55 35.47
N SER A 157 -0.64 11.99 36.07
CA SER A 157 0.08 11.43 37.23
C SER A 157 1.09 10.33 36.87
N GLY A 158 2.38 10.43 37.17
CA GLY A 158 3.00 11.31 38.15
C GLY A 158 2.41 11.07 39.53
N ALA A 159 2.49 9.84 40.04
CA ALA A 159 2.14 9.51 41.41
C ALA A 159 3.13 8.50 41.97
N ALA A 160 3.99 9.04 42.85
CA ALA A 160 4.83 8.44 43.89
C ALA A 160 5.83 7.34 43.49
#